data_AF-A0A946G0L8-F1
#
_entry.id   AF-A0A946G0L8-F1
#
_cell.length_a   1.000
_cell.length_b   1.000
_cell.length_c   1.000
_cell.angle_alpha   90.00
_cell.angle_beta   90.00
_cell.angle_gamma   90.00
#
_symmetry.space_group_name_H-M   'P 1'
#
loop_
_entity.id
_entity.type
_entity.pdbx_description
1 polymer ?
#
loop_
_entity_poly.entity_id
_entity_poly.type
_entity_poly.pdbx_seq_one_letter_code
_entity_poly.pdbx_strand_id
1 'polypeptide(L)'
;MMDKIRRYMNVDIQVTGSEMSAKEAAFIMRSNSISALLVVDNNEYIGLLTHRDMSDKLVAEGLDPNEVKVTSLMETPLVTLDASLPMNEALLTMKKNRIRHVIATVDGKVAGILSITDFAHYVSLNISDPVSSFWSNSEALLDESTSSFAVEKLLKGMAEQLGGESKTTEAIKNKEEMVVIMKHAAAEGLHDFADILKIFT
;
A
#
# COMPACT_ATOMS: atom_id res chain seq x y z
N MET A 1 16.72 7.00 5.20
CA MET A 1 15.80 7.80 4.36
C MET A 1 15.16 6.77 3.49
N MET A 2 13.85 6.59 3.64
CA MET A 2 13.14 5.53 2.95
C MET A 2 13.39 5.58 1.44
N ASP A 3 13.39 4.41 0.82
CA ASP A 3 13.51 4.33 -0.63
C ASP A 3 12.38 5.08 -1.34
N LYS A 4 12.62 5.40 -2.61
CA LYS A 4 11.65 6.07 -3.48
C LYS A 4 10.65 5.08 -4.08
N ILE A 5 9.42 5.55 -4.30
CA ILE A 5 8.32 4.80 -4.94
C ILE A 5 8.78 4.13 -6.24
N ARG A 6 9.56 4.84 -7.08
CA ARG A 6 10.01 4.35 -8.39
C ARG A 6 10.78 3.04 -8.36
N ARG A 7 11.34 2.66 -7.20
CA ARG A 7 12.11 1.42 -7.03
C ARG A 7 11.21 0.20 -6.84
N TYR A 8 9.99 0.40 -6.34
CA TYR A 8 9.06 -0.68 -5.96
C TYR A 8 7.74 -0.65 -6.75
N MET A 9 7.47 0.41 -7.51
CA MET A 9 6.29 0.44 -8.38
C MET A 9 6.39 -0.62 -9.48
N ASN A 10 5.25 -1.21 -9.84
CA ASN A 10 5.14 -2.04 -11.02
C ASN A 10 5.00 -1.14 -12.27
N VAL A 11 5.90 -1.34 -13.23
CA VAL A 11 5.94 -0.61 -14.51
C VAL A 11 5.22 -1.35 -15.64
N ASP A 12 4.93 -2.63 -15.47
CA ASP A 12 4.09 -3.41 -16.39
C ASP A 12 2.63 -3.18 -16.04
N ILE A 13 2.15 -2.01 -16.46
CA ILE A 13 0.80 -1.54 -16.16
C ILE A 13 -0.21 -2.36 -16.95
N GLN A 14 -1.00 -3.14 -16.23
CA GLN A 14 -2.15 -3.83 -16.80
C GLN A 14 -3.33 -2.86 -16.94
N VAL A 15 -3.97 -2.89 -18.11
CA VAL A 15 -5.02 -1.94 -18.48
C VAL A 15 -6.30 -2.64 -18.93
N THR A 16 -7.40 -1.90 -18.86
CA THR A 16 -8.69 -2.27 -19.43
C THR A 16 -9.30 -1.07 -20.14
N GLY A 17 -10.01 -1.30 -21.24
CA GLY A 17 -10.86 -0.31 -21.88
C GLY A 17 -12.07 0.07 -21.02
N SER A 18 -12.49 1.32 -21.18
CA SER A 18 -13.68 1.93 -20.56
C SER A 18 -14.97 1.12 -20.74
N GLU A 19 -15.19 0.61 -21.95
CA GLU A 19 -16.45 -0.03 -22.35
C GLU A 19 -16.46 -1.55 -22.18
N MET A 20 -15.36 -2.16 -21.72
CA MET A 20 -15.35 -3.60 -21.44
C MET A 20 -16.29 -3.93 -20.28
N SER A 21 -16.80 -5.16 -20.30
CA SER A 21 -17.64 -5.67 -19.21
C SER A 21 -16.83 -5.91 -17.94
N ALA A 22 -17.52 -5.86 -16.80
CA ALA A 22 -16.93 -6.18 -15.51
C ALA A 22 -16.34 -7.60 -15.48
N LYS A 23 -16.99 -8.56 -16.16
CA LYS A 23 -16.51 -9.93 -16.32
C LYS A 23 -15.18 -10.02 -17.07
N GLU A 24 -15.02 -9.30 -18.17
CA GLU A 24 -13.78 -9.28 -18.93
C GLU A 24 -12.65 -8.68 -18.10
N ALA A 25 -12.91 -7.58 -17.40
CA ALA A 25 -11.94 -6.99 -16.48
C ALA A 25 -11.55 -7.96 -15.35
N ALA A 26 -12.51 -8.66 -14.74
CA ALA A 26 -12.24 -9.70 -13.74
C ALA A 26 -11.38 -10.83 -14.30
N PHE A 27 -11.62 -11.24 -15.54
CA PHE A 27 -10.83 -12.26 -16.22
C PHE A 27 -9.38 -11.82 -16.42
N ILE A 28 -9.14 -10.56 -16.83
CA ILE A 28 -7.79 -9.99 -16.96
C ILE A 28 -7.11 -9.97 -15.58
N MET A 29 -7.80 -9.51 -14.54
CA MET A 29 -7.24 -9.46 -13.17
C MET A 29 -6.82 -10.85 -12.69
N ARG A 30 -7.71 -11.84 -12.81
CA ARG A 30 -7.44 -13.23 -12.43
C ARG A 30 -6.28 -13.83 -13.22
N SER A 31 -6.26 -13.63 -14.54
CA SER A 31 -5.25 -14.25 -15.42
C SER A 31 -3.86 -13.72 -15.15
N ASN A 32 -3.75 -12.45 -14.73
CA ASN A 32 -2.47 -11.81 -14.41
C ASN A 32 -2.16 -11.82 -12.90
N SER A 33 -3.01 -12.41 -12.06
CA SER A 33 -2.85 -12.42 -10.60
C SER A 33 -2.68 -11.01 -10.00
N ILE A 34 -3.44 -10.04 -10.51
CA ILE A 34 -3.44 -8.64 -10.06
C ILE A 34 -4.79 -8.28 -9.44
N SER A 35 -4.84 -7.15 -8.73
CA SER A 35 -6.07 -6.70 -8.04
C SER A 35 -6.55 -5.31 -8.46
N ALA A 36 -5.91 -4.71 -9.46
CA ALA A 36 -6.27 -3.43 -10.04
C ALA A 36 -5.91 -3.33 -11.53
N LEU A 37 -6.72 -2.61 -12.30
CA LEU A 37 -6.52 -2.32 -13.72
C LEU A 37 -6.67 -0.82 -13.97
N LEU A 38 -5.70 -0.22 -14.65
CA LEU A 38 -5.87 1.15 -15.14
C LEU A 38 -6.88 1.18 -16.28
N VAL A 39 -7.84 2.08 -16.20
CA VAL A 39 -8.88 2.24 -17.20
C VAL A 39 -8.42 3.23 -18.25
N VAL A 40 -8.44 2.80 -19.51
CA VAL A 40 -8.03 3.59 -20.66
C VAL A 40 -9.25 3.90 -21.52
N ASP A 41 -9.36 5.16 -21.94
CA ASP A 41 -10.28 5.59 -22.98
C ASP A 41 -9.57 6.58 -23.89
N ASN A 42 -9.72 6.43 -25.21
CA ASN A 42 -9.09 7.31 -26.20
C ASN A 42 -7.57 7.56 -25.97
N ASN A 43 -6.84 6.52 -25.56
CA ASN A 43 -5.41 6.54 -25.18
C ASN A 43 -5.05 7.38 -23.94
N GLU A 44 -6.04 7.74 -23.11
CA GLU A 44 -5.83 8.42 -21.82
C GLU A 44 -6.20 7.50 -20.65
N TYR A 45 -5.45 7.60 -19.54
CA TYR A 45 -5.79 6.94 -18.30
C TYR A 45 -6.85 7.74 -17.55
N ILE A 46 -8.08 7.21 -17.46
CA ILE A 46 -9.25 7.94 -16.96
C ILE A 46 -9.70 7.49 -15.57
N GLY A 47 -9.23 6.34 -15.08
CA GLY A 47 -9.64 5.80 -13.80
C GLY A 47 -8.92 4.51 -13.43
N LEU A 48 -9.24 3.99 -12.25
CA LEU A 48 -8.69 2.74 -11.73
C LEU A 48 -9.86 1.82 -11.32
N LEU A 49 -9.85 0.58 -11.80
CA LEU A 49 -10.78 -0.45 -11.34
C LEU A 49 -10.04 -1.41 -10.42
N THR A 50 -10.60 -1.72 -9.25
CA THR A 50 -10.00 -2.65 -8.28
C THR A 50 -10.97 -3.78 -7.88
N HIS A 51 -10.45 -4.84 -7.25
CA HIS A 51 -11.30 -5.87 -6.64
C HIS A 51 -12.33 -5.31 -5.66
N ARG A 52 -12.01 -4.22 -4.94
CA ARG A 52 -12.98 -3.61 -4.02
C ARG A 52 -14.16 -3.03 -4.79
N ASP A 53 -13.90 -2.32 -5.89
CA ASP A 53 -14.96 -1.75 -6.72
C ASP A 53 -15.89 -2.85 -7.26
N MET A 54 -15.31 -3.97 -7.68
CA MET A 54 -16.06 -5.15 -8.12
C MET A 54 -16.91 -5.75 -6.99
N SER A 55 -16.39 -5.83 -5.78
CA SER A 55 -17.17 -6.31 -4.63
C SER A 55 -18.29 -5.33 -4.26
N ASP A 56 -17.97 -4.05 -4.12
CA ASP A 56 -18.85 -3.06 -3.50
C ASP A 56 -19.89 -2.51 -4.48
N LYS A 57 -19.54 -2.31 -5.76
CA LYS A 57 -20.42 -1.66 -6.75
C LYS A 57 -21.07 -2.63 -7.74
N LEU A 58 -20.56 -3.85 -7.84
CA LEU A 58 -21.11 -4.88 -8.75
C LEU A 58 -21.75 -6.02 -7.96
N VAL A 59 -21.00 -6.70 -7.07
CA VAL A 59 -21.51 -7.87 -6.35
C VAL A 59 -22.53 -7.48 -5.29
N ALA A 60 -22.23 -6.49 -4.44
CA ALA A 60 -23.15 -6.07 -3.37
C ALA A 60 -24.47 -5.50 -3.92
N GLU A 61 -24.42 -4.87 -5.10
CA GLU A 61 -25.58 -4.34 -5.81
C GLU A 61 -26.32 -5.41 -6.65
N GLY A 62 -25.79 -6.63 -6.74
CA GLY A 62 -26.42 -7.75 -7.46
C GLY A 62 -26.52 -7.56 -8.98
N LEU A 63 -25.60 -6.82 -9.58
CA LEU A 63 -25.63 -6.49 -11.00
C LEU A 63 -25.03 -7.62 -11.88
N ASP A 64 -25.47 -7.71 -13.14
CA ASP A 64 -24.92 -8.69 -14.09
C ASP A 64 -23.53 -8.27 -14.58
N PRO A 65 -22.46 -9.05 -14.29
CA PRO A 65 -21.10 -8.71 -14.70
C PRO A 65 -20.88 -8.73 -16.23
N ASN A 66 -21.79 -9.31 -17.02
CA ASN A 66 -21.71 -9.29 -18.48
C ASN A 66 -22.28 -7.98 -19.07
N GLU A 67 -23.14 -7.26 -18.35
CA GLU A 67 -23.80 -6.04 -18.84
C GLU A 67 -23.16 -4.76 -18.28
N VAL A 68 -22.66 -4.81 -17.04
CA VAL A 68 -22.04 -3.66 -16.39
C VAL A 68 -20.68 -3.36 -17.01
N LYS A 69 -20.46 -2.09 -17.37
CA LYS A 69 -19.21 -1.59 -17.94
C LYS A 69 -18.23 -1.14 -16.87
N VAL A 70 -16.93 -1.29 -17.16
CA VAL A 70 -15.84 -0.84 -16.28
C VAL A 70 -15.99 0.64 -15.87
N THR A 71 -16.37 1.53 -16.78
CA THR A 71 -16.59 2.96 -16.50
C THR A 71 -17.58 3.26 -15.38
N SER A 72 -18.56 2.39 -15.16
CA SER A 72 -19.55 2.56 -14.09
C SER A 72 -19.03 2.09 -12.72
N LEU A 73 -17.93 1.32 -12.70
CA LEU A 73 -17.36 0.73 -11.49
C LEU A 73 -16.05 1.41 -11.05
N MET A 74 -15.28 1.95 -12.00
CA MET A 74 -13.97 2.53 -11.70
C MET A 74 -14.03 3.70 -10.73
N GLU A 75 -12.91 3.97 -10.07
CA GLU A 75 -12.67 5.20 -9.32
C GLU A 75 -11.99 6.25 -10.20
N THR A 76 -12.47 7.48 -10.11
CA THR A 76 -11.94 8.65 -10.82
C THR A 76 -12.19 9.93 -9.99
N PRO A 77 -11.26 10.91 -9.94
CA PRO A 77 -9.97 10.94 -10.62
C PRO A 77 -8.93 9.98 -10.01
N LEU A 78 -7.88 9.68 -10.78
CA LEU A 78 -6.76 8.88 -10.29
C LEU A 78 -6.06 9.55 -9.10
N VAL A 79 -5.87 8.79 -8.02
CA VAL A 79 -5.00 9.19 -6.91
C VAL A 79 -3.56 8.91 -7.31
N THR A 80 -2.79 9.98 -7.51
CA THR A 80 -1.43 9.93 -8.04
C THR A 80 -0.40 10.44 -7.04
N LEU A 81 0.84 9.95 -7.15
CA LEU A 81 2.01 10.43 -6.43
C LEU A 81 3.23 10.46 -7.35
N ASP A 82 4.08 11.47 -7.20
CA ASP A 82 5.35 11.51 -7.92
C ASP A 82 6.26 10.35 -7.47
N ALA A 83 6.80 9.60 -8.42
CA ALA A 83 7.57 8.39 -8.16
C ALA A 83 8.92 8.67 -7.46
N SER A 84 9.35 9.92 -7.38
CA SER A 84 10.53 10.34 -6.62
C SER A 84 10.27 10.50 -5.12
N LEU A 85 9.00 10.52 -4.69
CA LEU A 85 8.61 10.59 -3.29
C LEU A 85 9.00 9.31 -2.53
N PRO A 86 9.23 9.40 -1.21
CA PRO A 86 9.58 8.23 -0.40
C PRO A 86 8.38 7.30 -0.17
N MET A 87 8.66 6.02 0.12
CA MET A 87 7.63 4.97 0.24
C MET A 87 6.55 5.24 1.30
N ASN A 88 6.83 5.96 2.39
CA ASN A 88 5.81 6.32 3.39
C ASN A 88 4.70 7.21 2.82
N GLU A 89 5.01 8.09 1.87
CA GLU A 89 4.00 8.95 1.24
C GLU A 89 2.92 8.12 0.53
N ALA A 90 3.32 6.99 -0.07
CA ALA A 90 2.38 6.04 -0.66
C ALA A 90 1.43 5.44 0.37
N LEU A 91 1.95 4.92 1.49
CA LEU A 91 1.10 4.32 2.52
C LEU A 91 0.21 5.36 3.21
N LEU A 92 0.71 6.56 3.50
CA LEU A 92 -0.09 7.65 4.05
C LEU A 92 -1.23 8.04 3.10
N THR A 93 -0.95 8.11 1.80
CA THR A 93 -1.96 8.38 0.77
C THR A 93 -2.98 7.26 0.66
N MET A 94 -2.55 5.99 0.71
CA MET A 94 -3.42 4.82 0.75
C MET A 94 -4.36 4.87 1.97
N LYS A 95 -3.82 5.11 3.16
CA LYS A 95 -4.58 5.22 4.42
C LYS A 95 -5.59 6.36 4.36
N LYS A 96 -5.16 7.56 3.97
CA LYS A 96 -6.00 8.77 3.90
C LYS A 96 -7.19 8.58 2.95
N ASN A 97 -6.95 8.02 1.77
CA ASN A 97 -7.99 7.81 0.76
C ASN A 97 -8.71 6.46 0.94
N ARG A 98 -8.32 5.65 1.93
CA ARG A 98 -8.79 4.28 2.15
C ARG A 98 -8.65 3.39 0.91
N ILE A 99 -7.58 3.54 0.14
CA ILE A 99 -7.30 2.74 -1.07
C ILE A 99 -6.08 1.84 -0.86
N ARG A 100 -5.91 0.85 -1.73
CA ARG A 100 -4.78 -0.11 -1.70
C ARG A 100 -3.77 0.07 -2.82
N HIS A 101 -4.03 1.00 -3.73
CA HIS A 101 -3.21 1.26 -4.90
C HIS A 101 -3.06 2.77 -5.07
N VAL A 102 -1.88 3.20 -5.47
CA VAL A 102 -1.60 4.58 -5.91
C VAL A 102 -0.94 4.54 -7.28
N ILE A 103 -1.24 5.53 -8.11
CA ILE A 103 -0.64 5.65 -9.43
C ILE A 103 0.64 6.48 -9.30
N ALA A 104 1.77 5.88 -9.64
CA ALA A 104 3.05 6.55 -9.63
C ALA A 104 3.24 7.34 -10.93
N THR A 105 3.66 8.59 -10.80
CA THR A 105 3.89 9.48 -11.94
C THR A 105 5.34 9.93 -12.06
N VAL A 106 5.78 10.22 -13.29
CA VAL A 106 7.05 10.88 -13.59
C VAL A 106 6.74 12.03 -14.54
N ASP A 107 7.16 13.24 -14.19
CA ASP A 107 6.86 14.47 -14.95
C ASP A 107 5.34 14.64 -15.22
N GLY A 108 4.51 14.29 -14.24
CA GLY A 108 3.05 14.36 -14.31
C GLY A 108 2.37 13.27 -15.15
N LYS A 109 3.13 12.33 -15.73
CA LYS A 109 2.60 11.22 -16.52
C LYS A 109 2.61 9.92 -15.74
N VAL A 110 1.59 9.08 -15.95
CA VAL A 110 1.53 7.73 -15.37
C VAL A 110 2.76 6.93 -15.79
N ALA A 111 3.48 6.41 -14.81
CA ALA A 111 4.72 5.66 -14.98
C ALA A 111 4.71 4.28 -14.31
N GLY A 112 3.77 4.05 -13.39
CA GLY A 112 3.59 2.76 -12.73
C GLY A 112 2.41 2.75 -11.77
N ILE A 113 2.21 1.61 -11.14
CA ILE A 113 1.26 1.42 -10.04
C ILE A 113 2.00 0.85 -8.84
N LEU A 114 1.67 1.34 -7.65
CA LEU A 114 2.20 0.80 -6.40
C LEU A 114 1.02 0.32 -5.55
N SER A 115 1.06 -0.94 -5.15
CA SER A 115 0.07 -1.56 -4.27
C SER A 115 0.54 -1.60 -2.82
N ILE A 116 -0.40 -1.85 -1.91
CA ILE A 116 -0.10 -2.16 -0.52
C ILE A 116 0.76 -3.42 -0.35
N THR A 117 0.65 -4.38 -1.28
CA THR A 117 1.48 -5.59 -1.29
C THR A 117 2.93 -5.24 -1.63
N ASP A 118 3.14 -4.31 -2.55
CA ASP A 118 4.49 -3.80 -2.86
C ASP A 118 5.09 -3.05 -1.65
N PHE A 119 4.28 -2.29 -0.91
CA PHE A 119 4.71 -1.67 0.34
C PHE A 119 5.08 -2.71 1.41
N ALA A 120 4.27 -3.75 1.58
CA ALA A 120 4.58 -4.85 2.48
C ALA A 120 5.89 -5.56 2.11
N HIS A 121 6.12 -5.77 0.81
CA HIS A 121 7.37 -6.34 0.31
C HIS A 121 8.56 -5.41 0.61
N TYR A 122 8.44 -4.11 0.35
CA TYR A 122 9.44 -3.11 0.73
C TYR A 122 9.80 -3.18 2.22
N VAL A 123 8.80 -3.23 3.09
CA VAL A 123 8.99 -3.38 4.55
C VAL A 123 9.76 -4.67 4.86
N SER A 124 9.38 -5.80 4.25
CA SER A 124 10.03 -7.09 4.49
C SER A 124 11.49 -7.18 4.05
N LEU A 125 11.91 -6.39 3.05
CA LEU A 125 13.27 -6.39 2.52
C LEU A 125 14.19 -5.44 3.30
N ASN A 126 13.64 -4.33 3.81
CA ASN A 126 14.43 -3.25 4.42
C ASN A 126 14.38 -3.26 5.96
N ILE A 127 13.47 -4.02 6.55
CA ILE A 127 13.48 -4.34 7.98
C ILE A 127 13.89 -5.80 8.10
N SER A 128 15.13 -6.04 8.55
CA SER A 128 15.63 -7.41 8.81
C SER A 128 14.96 -8.01 10.05
N ASP A 129 13.71 -8.47 9.97
CA ASP A 129 12.98 -9.01 11.13
C ASP A 129 12.01 -10.17 10.78
N PRO A 130 11.77 -11.16 11.68
CA PRO A 130 10.92 -12.36 11.48
C PRO A 130 9.41 -12.11 11.25
N VAL A 131 9.00 -10.84 11.18
CA VAL A 131 7.60 -10.39 11.03
C VAL A 131 7.20 -10.24 9.56
N SER A 132 8.08 -10.55 8.60
CA SER A 132 7.79 -10.57 7.15
C SER A 132 6.52 -11.36 6.80
N SER A 133 6.24 -12.44 7.54
CA SER A 133 5.02 -13.26 7.43
C SER A 133 3.72 -12.56 7.87
N PHE A 134 3.82 -11.50 8.66
CA PHE A 134 2.66 -10.68 9.06
C PHE A 134 2.38 -9.57 8.04
N TRP A 135 3.41 -8.92 7.50
CA TRP A 135 3.26 -7.88 6.49
C TRP A 135 2.69 -8.42 5.18
N SER A 136 2.89 -9.71 4.89
CA SER A 136 2.22 -10.39 3.77
C SER A 136 0.69 -10.42 3.88
N ASN A 137 0.09 -10.19 5.05
CA ASN A 137 -1.35 -9.98 5.21
C ASN A 137 -1.69 -8.49 5.07
N SER A 138 -1.68 -8.01 3.82
CA SER A 138 -1.90 -6.61 3.44
C SER A 138 -3.21 -5.96 3.94
N GLU A 139 -4.21 -6.75 4.35
CA GLU A 139 -5.46 -6.21 4.92
C GLU A 139 -5.28 -5.60 6.32
N ALA A 140 -4.32 -6.10 7.10
CA ALA A 140 -4.04 -5.63 8.46
C ALA A 140 -3.52 -4.19 8.53
N LEU A 141 -2.92 -3.72 7.43
CA LEU A 141 -2.28 -2.40 7.32
C LEU A 141 -3.27 -1.22 7.20
N LEU A 142 -4.53 -1.49 6.83
CA LEU A 142 -5.54 -0.45 6.58
C LEU A 142 -6.68 -0.41 7.59
N ASP A 143 -6.74 -1.39 8.50
CA ASP A 143 -7.75 -1.46 9.55
C ASP A 143 -7.19 -0.92 10.88
N GLU A 144 -7.98 -0.10 11.58
CA GLU A 144 -7.55 0.62 12.78
C GLU A 144 -7.36 -0.32 13.99
N SER A 145 -8.20 -1.36 14.11
CA SER A 145 -8.08 -2.37 15.16
C SER A 145 -6.88 -3.30 14.93
N THR A 146 -6.55 -3.57 13.68
CA THR A 146 -5.42 -4.41 13.27
C THR A 146 -4.11 -3.64 13.25
N SER A 147 -4.15 -2.30 13.08
CA SER A 147 -3.00 -1.41 13.14
C SER A 147 -2.30 -1.46 14.51
N SER A 148 -3.05 -1.45 15.62
CA SER A 148 -2.47 -1.54 16.97
C SER A 148 -1.71 -2.86 17.17
N PHE A 149 -2.27 -3.97 16.69
CA PHE A 149 -1.63 -5.28 16.74
C PHE A 149 -0.39 -5.37 15.84
N ALA A 150 -0.45 -4.79 14.63
CA ALA A 150 0.69 -4.73 13.71
C ALA A 150 1.85 -3.90 14.29
N VAL A 151 1.54 -2.76 14.90
CA VAL A 151 2.51 -1.90 15.60
C VAL A 151 3.13 -2.65 16.77
N GLU A 152 2.33 -3.31 17.61
CA GLU A 152 2.85 -4.07 18.75
C GLU A 152 3.83 -5.16 18.30
N LYS A 153 3.50 -5.89 17.23
CA LYS A 153 4.39 -6.92 16.67
C LYS A 153 5.67 -6.33 16.09
N LEU A 154 5.56 -5.24 15.35
CA LEU A 154 6.71 -4.54 14.79
C LEU A 154 7.64 -4.05 15.90
N LEU A 155 7.10 -3.40 16.94
CA LEU A 155 7.86 -2.94 18.09
C LEU A 155 8.55 -4.12 18.77
N LYS A 156 7.83 -5.22 19.01
CA LYS A 156 8.38 -6.41 19.66
C LYS A 156 9.54 -7.02 18.86
N GLY A 157 9.38 -7.24 17.56
CA GLY A 157 10.42 -7.84 16.73
C GLY A 157 11.67 -6.95 16.66
N MET A 158 11.49 -5.64 16.49
CA MET A 158 12.60 -4.67 16.55
C MET A 158 13.34 -4.70 17.89
N ALA A 159 12.63 -4.79 19.01
CA ALA A 159 13.25 -4.90 20.34
C ALA A 159 14.05 -6.21 20.53
N GLU A 160 13.60 -7.30 19.91
CA GLU A 160 14.34 -8.59 19.89
C GLU A 160 15.62 -8.48 19.05
N GLN A 161 15.57 -7.79 17.91
CA GLN A 161 16.70 -7.60 17.00
C GLN A 161 17.80 -6.70 17.57
N LEU A 162 17.42 -5.57 18.18
CA LEU A 162 18.37 -4.55 18.66
C LEU A 162 19.09 -4.95 19.96
N GLY A 163 18.56 -5.93 20.70
CA GLY A 163 19.13 -6.38 21.97
C GLY A 163 18.93 -5.39 23.12
N GLY A 164 19.43 -5.74 24.31
CA GLY A 164 19.12 -5.05 25.57
C GLY A 164 19.81 -3.70 25.81
N GLU A 165 20.87 -3.37 25.05
CA GLU A 165 21.63 -2.12 25.22
C GLU A 165 21.04 -0.94 24.42
N SER A 166 20.10 -1.20 23.52
CA SER A 166 19.41 -0.17 22.74
C SER A 166 18.40 0.58 23.60
N LYS A 167 18.45 1.91 23.52
CA LYS A 167 17.45 2.81 24.12
C LYS A 167 16.09 2.64 23.44
N THR A 168 16.08 2.28 22.15
CA THR A 168 14.85 1.95 21.43
C THR A 168 14.22 0.68 22.02
N THR A 169 15.00 -0.37 22.27
CA THR A 169 14.52 -1.59 22.96
C THR A 169 13.98 -1.29 24.37
N GLU A 170 14.69 -0.46 25.14
CA GLU A 170 14.27 -0.07 26.48
C GLU A 170 12.93 0.68 26.46
N ALA A 171 12.80 1.69 25.59
CA ALA A 171 11.56 2.46 25.43
C ALA A 171 10.37 1.57 25.00
N ILE A 172 10.61 0.61 24.10
CA ILE A 172 9.59 -0.38 23.68
C ILE A 172 9.14 -1.25 24.86
N LYS A 173 10.08 -1.80 25.63
CA LYS A 173 9.78 -2.66 26.80
C LYS A 173 9.04 -1.89 27.89
N ASN A 174 9.37 -0.61 28.07
CA ASN A 174 8.72 0.28 29.01
C ASN A 174 7.34 0.76 28.55
N LYS A 175 6.92 0.40 27.32
CA LYS A 175 5.67 0.86 26.69
C LYS A 175 5.56 2.38 26.67
N GLU A 176 6.68 3.04 26.39
CA GLU A 176 6.72 4.49 26.25
C GLU A 176 5.89 4.95 25.05
N GLU A 177 5.56 6.24 25.02
CA GLU A 177 4.84 6.82 23.89
C GLU A 177 5.62 6.64 22.59
N MET A 178 4.90 6.39 21.49
CA MET A 178 5.48 6.18 20.16
C MET A 178 6.42 7.30 19.72
N VAL A 179 6.14 8.55 20.09
CA VAL A 179 7.01 9.70 19.82
C VAL A 179 8.39 9.54 20.46
N VAL A 180 8.44 8.97 21.65
CA VAL A 180 9.71 8.72 22.37
C VAL A 180 10.46 7.56 21.75
N ILE A 181 9.78 6.47 21.42
CA ILE A 181 10.36 5.32 20.71
C ILE A 181 10.98 5.76 19.37
N MET A 182 10.25 6.56 18.58
CA MET A 182 10.74 7.10 17.31
C MET A 182 11.98 7.97 17.47
N LYS A 183 12.03 8.79 18.54
CA LYS A 183 13.19 9.63 18.83
C LYS A 183 14.44 8.81 19.15
N HIS A 184 14.30 7.75 19.94
CA HIS A 184 15.41 6.82 20.22
C HIS A 184 15.84 6.08 18.95
N ALA A 185 14.88 5.56 18.18
CA ALA A 185 15.15 4.88 16.92
C ALA A 185 15.95 5.77 15.95
N ALA A 186 15.53 7.02 15.77
CA ALA A 186 16.24 7.97 14.92
C ALA A 186 17.66 8.30 15.42
N ALA A 187 17.84 8.40 16.74
CA ALA A 187 19.16 8.65 17.34
C ALA A 187 20.12 7.45 17.21
N GLU A 188 19.57 6.23 17.08
CA GLU A 188 20.32 4.99 16.86
C GLU A 188 20.50 4.65 15.36
N GLY A 189 20.13 5.57 14.47
CA GLY A 189 20.28 5.39 13.01
C GLY A 189 19.17 4.54 12.36
N LEU A 190 18.14 4.15 13.11
CA LEU A 190 17.00 3.36 12.65
C LEU A 190 15.94 4.25 11.98
N HIS A 191 16.37 5.06 11.02
CA HIS A 191 15.53 6.09 10.41
C HIS A 191 14.30 5.52 9.71
N ASP A 192 14.46 4.41 8.99
CA ASP A 192 13.35 3.81 8.24
C ASP A 192 12.32 3.17 9.18
N PHE A 193 12.77 2.62 10.31
CA PHE A 193 11.89 2.15 11.37
C PHE A 193 11.11 3.31 12.01
N ALA A 194 11.80 4.40 12.36
CA ALA A 194 11.15 5.61 12.89
C ALA A 194 10.13 6.19 11.90
N ASP A 195 10.44 6.21 10.60
CA ASP A 195 9.54 6.70 9.56
C ASP A 195 8.31 5.80 9.37
N ILE A 196 8.44 4.48 9.55
CA ILE A 196 7.31 3.55 9.53
C ILE A 196 6.41 3.76 10.75
N LEU A 197 6.99 3.97 11.93
CA LEU A 197 6.22 4.24 13.15
C LEU A 197 5.36 5.50 13.03
N LYS A 198 5.81 6.53 12.28
CA LYS A 198 5.02 7.75 12.01
C LYS A 198 3.70 7.48 11.27
N ILE A 199 3.58 6.35 10.59
CA ILE A 199 2.36 5.97 9.85
C ILE A 199 1.23 5.60 10.82
N PHE A 200 1.60 5.20 12.03
CA PHE A 200 0.70 4.69 13.06
C PHE A 200 0.44 5.67 14.21
N THR A 201 1.13 6.82 14.23
CA THR A 201 0.82 7.96 15.10
C THR A 201 -0.20 8.87 14.46
#